data_AF-A0A7S3P8F6-F1
#
_entry.id   AF-A0A7S3P8F6-F1
#
_cell.length_a   1.000
_cell.length_b   1.000
_cell.length_c   1.000
_cell.angle_alpha   90.00
_cell.angle_beta   90.00
_cell.angle_gamma   90.00
#
_symmetry.space_group_name_H-M   'P 1'
#
loop_
_entity.id
_entity.type
_entity.pdbx_description
1 polymer ?
#
loop_
_entity_poly.entity_id
_entity_poly.type
_entity_poly.pdbx_seq_one_letter_code
_entity_poly.pdbx_strand_id
1 'polypeptide(L)'
;ALLCYGLGRASSSGLQEWRNALFAHVTQDAIRNVGRTIFDHIHSLDLNFHLQRNTGQLSRILDRGQRSISFVLNSMVFHLGPTLVEVFLVAGLLMYQFGTAHGVVVIGTVGTYVGFTLGITQWRTGFRREMNRLDNQASARVVDSLLNYETVQYCNNQKYEGERYEESLKGYQKAALQAQSSLSLLNFGQSAIFSVGITAIMGLTATQIVEGTATVGDLVLVNGLLFQLSVPLFFIGSIYREVRQSLIDMEAMYEVQDRKPQLADAPDAIDYDPT
;
A
#
# COMPACT_ATOMS: atom_id res chain seq x y z
N ALA A 1 6.46 30.19 -23.34
CA ALA A 1 6.88 29.64 -22.04
C ALA A 1 5.69 29.22 -21.17
N LEU A 2 4.85 30.15 -20.70
CA LEU A 2 3.71 29.82 -19.80
C LEU A 2 2.68 28.85 -20.42
N LEU A 3 2.32 29.05 -21.70
CA LEU A 3 1.46 28.13 -22.43
C LEU A 3 2.11 26.74 -22.59
N CYS A 4 3.42 26.66 -22.86
CA CYS A 4 4.15 25.40 -22.96
C CYS A 4 4.17 24.66 -21.61
N TYR A 5 4.33 25.39 -20.50
CA TYR A 5 4.26 24.81 -19.15
C TYR A 5 2.85 24.26 -18.84
N GLY A 6 1.81 25.05 -19.12
CA GLY A 6 0.41 24.63 -18.94
C GLY A 6 0.06 23.41 -19.79
N LEU A 7 0.44 23.43 -21.08
CA LEU A 7 0.27 22.30 -21.99
C LEU A 7 1.08 21.08 -21.53
N GLY A 8 2.35 21.24 -21.15
CA GLY A 8 3.18 20.13 -20.67
C GLY A 8 2.58 19.45 -19.43
N ARG A 9 2.06 20.25 -18.48
CA ARG A 9 1.36 19.72 -17.31
C ARG A 9 0.07 18.98 -17.69
N ALA A 10 -0.76 19.56 -18.56
CA ALA A 10 -2.00 18.94 -19.03
C ALA A 10 -1.74 17.65 -19.82
N SER A 11 -0.72 17.64 -20.67
CA SER A 11 -0.29 16.46 -21.42
C SER A 11 0.24 15.36 -20.51
N SER A 12 1.02 15.70 -19.49
CA SER A 12 1.50 14.73 -18.49
C SER A 12 0.33 14.05 -17.76
N SER A 13 -0.63 14.84 -17.26
CA SER A 13 -1.84 14.31 -16.64
C SER A 13 -2.70 13.50 -17.62
N GLY A 14 -2.86 13.98 -18.85
CA GLY A 14 -3.61 13.27 -19.89
C GLY A 14 -3.00 11.92 -20.23
N LEU A 15 -1.67 11.85 -20.40
CA LEU A 15 -0.94 10.59 -20.62
C LEU A 15 -1.06 9.65 -19.43
N GLN A 16 -1.07 10.17 -18.20
CA GLN A 16 -1.27 9.38 -17.01
C GLN A 16 -2.65 8.72 -17.00
N GLU A 17 -3.72 9.46 -17.29
CA GLU A 17 -5.08 8.90 -17.34
C GLU A 17 -5.27 7.94 -18.52
N TRP A 18 -4.67 8.24 -19.66
CA TRP A 18 -4.67 7.32 -20.80
C TRP A 18 -3.99 5.99 -20.47
N ARG A 19 -2.82 6.05 -19.83
CA ARG A 19 -2.13 4.85 -19.33
C ARG A 19 -3.02 4.09 -18.35
N ASN A 20 -3.66 4.79 -17.40
CA ASN A 20 -4.56 4.15 -16.43
C ASN A 20 -5.72 3.41 -17.12
N ALA A 21 -6.35 4.04 -18.12
CA ALA A 21 -7.44 3.44 -18.88
C ALA A 21 -7.00 2.21 -19.69
N LEU A 22 -5.85 2.28 -20.36
CA LEU A 22 -5.31 1.15 -21.14
C LEU A 22 -4.97 -0.05 -20.24
N PHE A 23 -4.28 0.19 -19.14
CA PHE A 23 -3.89 -0.87 -18.21
C PHE A 23 -5.06 -1.41 -17.39
N ALA A 24 -6.13 -0.64 -17.19
CA ALA A 24 -7.33 -1.16 -16.54
C ALA A 24 -7.91 -2.38 -17.28
N HIS A 25 -7.88 -2.38 -18.62
CA HIS A 25 -8.33 -3.52 -19.41
C HIS A 25 -7.48 -4.77 -19.14
N VAL A 26 -6.15 -4.61 -19.16
CA VAL A 26 -5.19 -5.69 -18.88
C VAL A 26 -5.37 -6.24 -17.47
N THR A 27 -5.51 -5.37 -16.47
CA THR A 27 -5.70 -5.78 -15.08
C THR A 27 -7.02 -6.54 -14.90
N GLN A 28 -8.11 -6.07 -15.51
CA GLN A 28 -9.42 -6.76 -15.42
C GLN A 28 -9.43 -8.10 -16.16
N ASP A 29 -8.79 -8.20 -17.33
CA ASP A 29 -8.63 -9.46 -18.04
C ASP A 29 -7.78 -10.46 -17.23
N ALA A 30 -6.71 -10.00 -16.59
CA ALA A 30 -5.90 -10.82 -15.70
C ALA A 30 -6.70 -11.36 -14.52
N ILE A 31 -7.49 -10.50 -13.84
CA ILE A 31 -8.39 -10.92 -12.75
C ILE A 31 -9.38 -11.98 -13.23
N ARG A 32 -10.05 -11.73 -14.37
CA ARG A 32 -11.04 -12.65 -14.93
C ARG A 32 -10.40 -14.01 -15.23
N ASN A 33 -9.26 -14.02 -15.90
CA ASN A 33 -8.59 -15.25 -16.32
C ASN A 33 -8.06 -16.03 -15.11
N VAL A 34 -7.38 -15.37 -14.17
CA VAL A 34 -6.91 -16.01 -12.93
C VAL A 34 -8.09 -16.57 -12.14
N GLY A 35 -9.17 -15.81 -12.02
CA GLY A 35 -10.35 -16.27 -11.31
C GLY A 35 -11.01 -17.48 -11.95
N ARG A 36 -11.09 -17.50 -13.28
CA ARG A 36 -11.60 -18.66 -14.02
C ARG A 36 -10.71 -19.89 -13.83
N THR A 37 -9.41 -19.74 -14.05
CA THR A 37 -8.45 -20.86 -13.94
C THR A 37 -8.48 -21.49 -12.56
N ILE A 38 -8.50 -20.68 -11.50
CA ILE A 38 -8.51 -21.24 -10.14
C ILE A 38 -9.87 -21.83 -9.79
N PHE A 39 -10.98 -21.25 -10.27
CA PHE A 39 -12.31 -21.82 -10.09
C PHE A 39 -12.39 -23.23 -10.72
N ASP A 40 -11.93 -23.37 -11.96
CA ASP A 40 -11.90 -24.65 -12.67
C ASP A 40 -10.97 -25.66 -11.96
N HIS A 41 -9.79 -25.21 -11.52
CA HIS A 41 -8.86 -26.05 -10.77
C HIS A 41 -9.46 -26.55 -9.45
N ILE A 42 -10.14 -25.69 -8.70
CA ILE A 42 -10.79 -26.10 -7.44
C ILE A 42 -11.85 -27.17 -7.69
N HIS A 43 -12.62 -27.07 -8.79
CA HIS A 43 -13.61 -28.10 -9.13
C HIS A 43 -12.98 -29.41 -9.58
N SER A 44 -11.71 -29.40 -10.02
CA SER A 44 -10.97 -30.62 -10.37
C SER A 44 -10.40 -31.36 -9.16
N LEU A 45 -10.45 -30.78 -7.96
CA LEU A 45 -9.94 -31.41 -6.75
C LEU A 45 -10.89 -32.49 -6.22
N ASP A 46 -10.34 -33.46 -5.51
CA ASP A 46 -11.09 -34.61 -5.03
C ASP A 46 -12.11 -34.26 -3.93
N LEU A 47 -13.09 -35.15 -3.74
CA LEU A 47 -14.15 -34.97 -2.75
C LEU A 47 -13.60 -34.80 -1.32
N ASN A 48 -12.47 -35.42 -0.97
CA ASN A 48 -11.88 -35.25 0.36
C ASN A 48 -11.40 -33.82 0.58
N PHE A 49 -10.82 -33.18 -0.45
CA PHE A 49 -10.50 -31.75 -0.39
C PHE A 49 -11.74 -30.90 -0.09
N HIS A 50 -12.85 -31.15 -0.79
CA HIS A 50 -14.09 -30.40 -0.60
C HIS A 50 -14.77 -30.66 0.76
N LEU A 51 -14.69 -31.88 1.29
CA LEU A 51 -15.28 -32.23 2.59
C LEU A 51 -14.45 -31.70 3.78
N GLN A 52 -13.13 -31.57 3.63
CA GLN A 52 -12.24 -31.12 4.71
C GLN A 52 -12.11 -29.59 4.78
N ARG A 53 -12.48 -28.86 3.73
CA ARG A 53 -12.29 -27.41 3.65
C ARG A 53 -13.58 -26.66 3.92
N ASN A 54 -13.50 -25.66 4.78
CA ASN A 54 -14.57 -24.69 4.95
C ASN A 54 -14.70 -23.87 3.65
N THR A 55 -15.78 -24.09 2.88
CA THR A 55 -16.04 -23.42 1.59
C THR A 55 -15.94 -21.89 1.70
N GLY A 56 -16.33 -21.31 2.85
CA GLY A 56 -16.21 -19.87 3.10
C GLY A 56 -14.78 -19.38 3.39
N GLN A 57 -13.87 -20.25 3.83
CA GLN A 57 -12.45 -19.92 3.92
C GLN A 57 -11.78 -19.98 2.55
N LEU A 58 -12.11 -21.00 1.75
CA LEU A 58 -11.59 -21.18 0.39
C LEU A 58 -11.98 -20.01 -0.52
N SER A 59 -13.26 -19.63 -0.51
CA SER A 59 -13.75 -18.45 -1.25
C SER A 59 -13.01 -17.17 -0.87
N ARG A 60 -12.74 -16.95 0.43
CA ARG A 60 -11.98 -15.78 0.90
C ARG A 60 -10.51 -15.79 0.47
N ILE A 61 -9.86 -16.96 0.42
CA ILE A 61 -8.48 -17.07 -0.05
C ILE A 61 -8.39 -16.64 -1.52
N LEU A 62 -9.32 -17.11 -2.36
CA LEU A 62 -9.38 -16.76 -3.78
C LEU A 62 -9.60 -15.27 -4.00
N ASP A 63 -10.64 -14.75 -3.36
CA ASP A 63 -11.06 -13.35 -3.52
C ASP A 63 -9.96 -12.38 -3.02
N ARG A 64 -9.25 -12.73 -1.95
CA ARG A 64 -8.05 -11.98 -1.51
C ARG A 64 -6.90 -12.13 -2.49
N GLY A 65 -6.53 -13.34 -2.87
CA GLY A 65 -5.41 -13.60 -3.78
C GLY A 65 -5.55 -12.88 -5.13
N GLN A 66 -6.74 -12.90 -5.74
CA GLN A 66 -7.04 -12.17 -6.98
C GLN A 66 -6.86 -10.65 -6.85
N ARG A 67 -7.41 -10.06 -5.78
CA ARG A 67 -7.23 -8.63 -5.50
C ARG A 67 -5.77 -8.28 -5.24
N SER A 68 -5.04 -9.15 -4.55
CA SER A 68 -3.62 -8.98 -4.24
C SER A 68 -2.73 -8.99 -5.48
N ILE A 69 -2.99 -9.87 -6.46
CA ILE A 69 -2.31 -9.84 -7.77
C ILE A 69 -2.49 -8.48 -8.43
N SER A 70 -3.73 -8.03 -8.52
CA SER A 70 -4.10 -6.76 -9.14
C SER A 70 -3.42 -5.57 -8.46
N PHE A 71 -3.42 -5.60 -7.14
CA PHE A 71 -2.78 -4.57 -6.34
C PHE A 71 -1.26 -4.51 -6.58
N VAL A 72 -0.58 -5.65 -6.59
CA VAL A 72 0.89 -5.70 -6.80
C VAL A 72 1.25 -5.23 -8.20
N LEU A 73 0.54 -5.70 -9.23
CA LEU A 73 0.76 -5.27 -10.62
C LEU A 73 0.54 -3.76 -10.77
N ASN A 74 -0.59 -3.24 -10.26
CA ASN A 74 -0.89 -1.82 -10.31
C ASN A 74 0.13 -0.99 -9.52
N SER A 75 0.56 -1.45 -8.36
CA SER A 75 1.58 -0.76 -7.55
C SER A 75 2.91 -0.66 -8.28
N MET A 76 3.33 -1.72 -8.97
CA MET A 76 4.58 -1.73 -9.74
C MET A 76 4.49 -0.82 -10.97
N VAL A 77 3.42 -0.91 -11.75
CA VAL A 77 3.28 -0.18 -13.03
C VAL A 77 2.97 1.31 -12.82
N PHE A 78 2.13 1.64 -11.84
CA PHE A 78 1.61 3.01 -11.71
C PHE A 78 2.30 3.85 -10.65
N HIS A 79 2.97 3.20 -9.68
CA HIS A 79 3.60 3.90 -8.56
C HIS A 79 5.11 3.64 -8.56
N LEU A 80 5.54 2.45 -8.16
CA LEU A 80 6.96 2.18 -7.89
C LEU A 80 7.85 2.34 -9.13
N GLY A 81 7.44 1.79 -10.28
CA GLY A 81 8.17 1.91 -11.54
C GLY A 81 8.35 3.37 -11.97
N PRO A 82 7.26 4.14 -12.17
CA PRO A 82 7.34 5.56 -12.52
C PRO A 82 8.13 6.38 -11.51
N THR A 83 7.96 6.16 -10.20
CA THR A 83 8.69 6.91 -9.18
C THR A 83 10.19 6.63 -9.22
N LEU A 84 10.61 5.37 -9.43
CA LEU A 84 12.04 5.05 -9.57
C LEU A 84 12.63 5.74 -10.80
N VAL A 85 11.94 5.67 -11.94
CA VAL A 85 12.37 6.35 -13.17
C VAL A 85 12.46 7.86 -12.95
N GLU A 86 11.47 8.47 -12.31
CA GLU A 86 11.45 9.91 -12.02
C GLU A 86 12.62 10.31 -11.10
N VAL A 87 12.89 9.55 -10.04
CA VAL A 87 14.03 9.80 -9.14
C VAL A 87 15.35 9.72 -9.90
N PHE A 88 15.56 8.69 -10.72
CA PHE A 88 16.80 8.55 -11.49
C PHE A 88 16.95 9.63 -12.57
N LEU A 89 15.87 10.01 -13.24
CA LEU A 89 15.88 11.10 -14.22
C LEU A 89 16.19 12.44 -13.57
N VAL A 90 15.53 12.77 -12.44
CA VAL A 90 15.78 14.01 -11.71
C VAL A 90 17.21 14.05 -11.17
N ALA A 91 17.67 12.97 -10.54
CA ALA A 91 19.04 12.88 -10.05
C ALA A 91 20.05 13.02 -11.20
N GLY A 92 19.86 12.27 -12.30
CA GLY A 92 20.75 12.31 -13.46
C GLY A 92 20.78 13.67 -14.15
N LEU A 93 19.62 14.32 -14.33
CA LEU A 93 19.51 15.67 -14.89
C LEU A 93 20.25 16.68 -14.03
N LEU A 94 20.08 16.63 -12.71
CA LEU A 94 20.76 17.52 -11.79
C LEU A 94 22.27 17.26 -11.72
N MET A 95 22.70 15.99 -11.79
CA MET A 95 24.13 15.64 -11.88
C MET A 95 24.77 16.20 -13.14
N TYR A 96 24.07 16.10 -14.27
CA TYR A 96 24.58 16.57 -15.56
C TYR A 96 24.66 18.09 -15.63
N GLN A 97 23.62 18.80 -15.14
CA GLN A 97 23.52 20.25 -15.30
C GLN A 97 24.24 21.05 -14.20
N PHE A 98 24.22 20.57 -12.95
CA PHE A 98 24.76 21.31 -11.79
C PHE A 98 25.93 20.58 -11.11
N GLY A 99 26.26 19.37 -11.55
CA GLY A 99 27.34 18.57 -11.00
C GLY A 99 26.87 17.49 -10.02
N THR A 100 27.79 16.57 -9.70
CA THR A 100 27.49 15.35 -8.93
C THR A 100 26.93 15.61 -7.54
N ALA A 101 27.30 16.73 -6.90
CA ALA A 101 26.84 17.11 -5.57
C ALA A 101 25.31 17.19 -5.47
N HIS A 102 24.65 17.80 -6.46
CA HIS A 102 23.19 17.93 -6.49
C HIS A 102 22.49 16.58 -6.55
N GLY A 103 22.98 15.67 -7.40
CA GLY A 103 22.41 14.33 -7.51
C GLY A 103 22.64 13.48 -6.25
N VAL A 104 23.78 13.62 -5.58
CA VAL A 104 24.04 12.95 -4.29
C VAL A 104 23.06 13.44 -3.24
N VAL A 105 22.74 14.74 -3.18
CA VAL A 105 21.72 15.28 -2.27
C VAL A 105 20.34 14.71 -2.58
N VAL A 106 19.95 14.60 -3.87
CA VAL A 106 18.66 14.00 -4.26
C VAL A 106 18.58 12.54 -3.83
N ILE A 107 19.55 11.72 -4.23
CA ILE A 107 19.58 10.28 -3.92
C ILE A 107 19.67 10.07 -2.39
N GLY A 108 20.49 10.86 -1.71
CA GLY A 108 20.62 10.83 -0.25
C GLY A 108 19.32 11.20 0.46
N THR A 109 18.62 12.23 0.00
CA THR A 109 17.31 12.65 0.56
C THR A 109 16.26 11.57 0.36
N VAL A 110 16.13 11.04 -0.86
CA VAL A 110 15.16 9.99 -1.20
C VAL A 110 15.49 8.69 -0.44
N GLY A 111 16.75 8.28 -0.41
CA GLY A 111 17.19 7.07 0.32
C GLY A 111 16.93 7.18 1.82
N THR A 112 17.26 8.34 2.41
CA THR A 112 16.98 8.62 3.83
C THR A 112 15.48 8.62 4.10
N TYR A 113 14.68 9.25 3.22
CA TYR A 113 13.23 9.26 3.33
C TYR A 113 12.63 7.85 3.29
N VAL A 114 13.05 7.02 2.34
CA VAL A 114 12.56 5.64 2.20
C VAL A 114 12.97 4.81 3.41
N GLY A 115 14.24 4.84 3.81
CA GLY A 115 14.74 4.10 4.98
C GLY A 115 14.02 4.49 6.27
N PHE A 116 13.88 5.80 6.53
CA PHE A 116 13.14 6.32 7.67
C PHE A 116 11.67 5.89 7.64
N THR A 117 11.00 6.07 6.49
CA THR A 117 9.57 5.76 6.33
C THR A 117 9.30 4.29 6.58
N LEU A 118 10.09 3.39 6.00
CA LEU A 118 9.92 1.94 6.17
C LEU A 118 10.17 1.51 7.62
N GLY A 119 11.25 1.99 8.25
CA GLY A 119 11.59 1.67 9.63
C GLY A 119 10.51 2.11 10.62
N ILE A 120 10.08 3.37 10.54
CA ILE A 120 9.03 3.91 11.41
C ILE A 120 7.67 3.27 11.12
N THR A 121 7.35 2.98 9.86
CA THR A 121 6.11 2.29 9.48
C THR A 121 6.04 0.89 10.09
N GLN A 122 7.14 0.13 10.05
CA GLN A 122 7.20 -1.19 10.66
C GLN A 122 7.05 -1.12 12.18
N TRP A 123 7.78 -0.22 12.85
CA TRP A 123 7.67 -0.01 14.29
C TRP A 123 6.25 0.39 14.72
N ARG A 124 5.63 1.37 14.05
CA ARG A 124 4.30 1.86 14.46
C ARG A 124 3.14 0.92 14.15
N THR A 125 3.38 -0.11 13.34
CA THR A 125 2.36 -1.13 13.04
C THR A 125 1.89 -1.84 14.32
N GLY A 126 2.75 -1.95 15.34
CA GLY A 126 2.37 -2.48 16.66
C GLY A 126 1.26 -1.67 17.34
N PHE A 127 1.40 -0.35 17.43
CA PHE A 127 0.38 0.52 18.06
C PHE A 127 -0.97 0.43 17.35
N ARG A 128 -0.95 0.36 16.02
CA ARG A 128 -2.16 0.24 15.22
C ARG A 128 -2.85 -1.10 15.39
N ARG A 129 -2.09 -2.19 15.55
CA ARG A 129 -2.66 -3.51 15.89
C ARG A 129 -3.33 -3.51 17.25
N GLU A 130 -2.68 -2.90 18.25
CA GLU A 130 -3.24 -2.81 19.59
C GLU A 130 -4.51 -1.96 19.65
N MET A 131 -4.51 -0.81 18.96
CA MET A 131 -5.70 0.02 18.79
C MET A 131 -6.86 -0.78 18.20
N ASN A 132 -6.63 -1.50 17.10
CA ASN A 132 -7.66 -2.34 16.46
C ASN A 132 -8.14 -3.49 17.38
N ARG A 133 -7.24 -4.07 18.19
CA ARG A 133 -7.62 -5.11 19.16
C ARG A 133 -8.59 -4.58 20.21
N LEU A 134 -8.29 -3.42 20.78
CA LEU A 134 -9.13 -2.79 21.80
C LEU A 134 -10.45 -2.27 21.23
N ASP A 135 -10.45 -1.80 19.98
CA ASP A 135 -11.66 -1.42 19.25
C ASP A 135 -12.61 -2.61 19.05
N ASN A 136 -12.08 -3.75 18.61
CA ASN A 136 -12.84 -4.99 18.49
C ASN A 136 -13.41 -5.46 19.83
N GLN A 137 -12.65 -5.32 20.92
CA GLN A 137 -13.12 -5.66 22.27
C GLN A 137 -14.24 -4.75 22.75
N ALA A 138 -14.12 -3.43 22.53
CA ALA A 138 -15.17 -2.47 22.85
C ALA A 138 -16.45 -2.75 22.05
N SER A 139 -16.30 -3.00 20.74
CA SER A 139 -17.41 -3.35 19.85
C SER A 139 -18.10 -4.65 20.26
N ALA A 140 -17.34 -5.69 20.61
CA ALA A 140 -17.89 -6.95 21.09
C ALA A 140 -18.71 -6.78 22.38
N ARG A 141 -18.25 -5.93 23.32
CA ARG A 141 -19.01 -5.63 24.55
C ARG A 141 -20.33 -4.93 24.27
N VAL A 142 -20.36 -3.97 23.34
CA VAL A 142 -21.62 -3.30 22.94
C VAL A 142 -22.59 -4.30 22.35
N VAL A 143 -22.13 -5.15 21.43
CA VAL A 143 -22.98 -6.17 20.80
C VAL A 143 -23.53 -7.14 21.86
N ASP A 144 -22.70 -7.63 22.78
CA ASP A 144 -23.13 -8.53 23.85
C ASP A 144 -24.16 -7.88 24.78
N SER A 145 -23.95 -6.62 25.17
CA SER A 145 -24.89 -5.88 26.03
C SER A 145 -26.25 -5.65 25.34
N LEU A 146 -26.25 -5.34 24.04
CA LEU A 146 -27.48 -5.13 23.27
C LEU A 146 -28.22 -6.44 22.99
N LEU A 147 -27.51 -7.54 22.72
CA LEU A 147 -28.13 -8.86 22.57
C LEU A 147 -28.76 -9.33 23.88
N ASN A 148 -28.13 -9.04 25.02
CA ASN A 148 -28.61 -9.41 26.36
C ASN A 148 -29.35 -8.26 27.06
N TYR A 149 -29.97 -7.35 26.29
CA TYR A 149 -30.64 -6.16 26.83
C TYR A 149 -31.67 -6.49 27.92
N GLU A 150 -32.47 -7.54 27.70
CA GLU A 150 -33.48 -7.98 28.67
C GLU A 150 -32.84 -8.35 30.02
N THR A 151 -31.75 -9.11 30.01
CA THR A 151 -30.99 -9.48 31.21
C THR A 151 -30.45 -8.25 31.94
N VAL A 152 -29.90 -7.28 31.19
CA VAL A 152 -29.38 -6.03 31.78
C VAL A 152 -30.51 -5.24 32.47
N GLN A 153 -31.70 -5.20 31.86
CA GLN A 153 -32.88 -4.54 32.43
C GLN A 153 -33.45 -5.29 33.63
N TYR A 154 -33.60 -6.61 33.54
CA TYR A 154 -34.10 -7.44 34.64
C TYR A 154 -33.21 -7.37 35.89
N CYS A 155 -31.89 -7.25 35.70
CA CYS A 155 -30.94 -7.10 36.79
C CYS A 155 -30.68 -5.64 37.20
N ASN A 156 -31.26 -4.65 36.52
CA ASN A 156 -31.00 -3.21 36.73
C ASN A 156 -29.49 -2.86 36.70
N ASN A 157 -28.75 -3.46 35.77
CA ASN A 157 -27.29 -3.42 35.67
C ASN A 157 -26.76 -2.44 34.61
N GLN A 158 -27.57 -1.48 34.14
CA GLN A 158 -27.21 -0.56 33.07
C GLN A 158 -25.97 0.27 33.42
N LYS A 159 -25.86 0.73 34.68
CA LYS A 159 -24.69 1.48 35.15
C LYS A 159 -23.42 0.63 35.15
N TYR A 160 -23.52 -0.63 35.57
CA TYR A 160 -22.41 -1.58 35.58
C TYR A 160 -21.89 -1.86 34.16
N GLU A 161 -22.80 -2.09 33.20
CA GLU A 161 -22.43 -2.26 31.79
C GLU A 161 -21.82 -0.97 31.19
N GLY A 162 -22.34 0.20 31.59
CA GLY A 162 -21.76 1.49 31.23
C GLY A 162 -20.32 1.67 31.71
N GLU A 163 -20.03 1.34 32.97
CA GLU A 163 -18.69 1.42 33.55
C GLU A 163 -17.71 0.44 32.88
N ARG A 164 -18.16 -0.80 32.58
CA ARG A 164 -17.36 -1.77 31.81
C ARG A 164 -17.06 -1.29 30.40
N TYR A 165 -18.02 -0.64 29.75
CA TYR A 165 -17.79 -0.09 28.42
C TYR A 165 -16.82 1.09 28.46
N GLU A 166 -16.95 1.97 29.45
CA GLU A 166 -16.03 3.09 29.69
C GLU A 166 -14.58 2.61 29.88
N GLU A 167 -14.36 1.51 30.61
CA GLU A 167 -13.03 0.91 30.77
C GLU A 167 -12.42 0.48 29.42
N SER A 168 -13.22 -0.18 28.56
CA SER A 168 -12.79 -0.53 27.21
C SER A 168 -12.46 0.69 26.36
N LEU A 169 -13.29 1.73 26.45
CA LEU A 169 -13.08 2.99 25.74
C LEU A 169 -11.82 3.72 26.20
N LYS A 170 -11.51 3.73 27.50
CA LYS A 170 -10.27 4.31 28.03
C LYS A 170 -9.04 3.60 27.49
N GLY A 171 -9.09 2.26 27.42
CA GLY A 171 -8.04 1.44 26.80
C GLY A 171 -7.85 1.80 25.32
N TYR A 172 -8.94 1.78 24.55
CA TYR A 172 -8.93 2.16 23.15
C TYR A 172 -8.39 3.58 22.93
N GLN A 173 -8.87 4.56 23.70
CA GLN A 173 -8.44 5.96 23.61
C GLN A 173 -6.92 6.09 23.78
N LYS A 174 -6.34 5.42 24.79
CA LYS A 174 -4.89 5.43 25.01
C LYS A 174 -4.12 4.85 23.82
N ALA A 175 -4.57 3.71 23.29
CA ALA A 175 -3.93 3.09 22.12
C ALA A 175 -4.10 3.94 20.85
N ALA A 176 -5.25 4.56 20.66
CA ALA A 176 -5.54 5.46 19.55
C ALA A 176 -4.66 6.72 19.60
N LEU A 177 -4.43 7.29 20.79
CA LEU A 177 -3.50 8.41 20.96
C LEU A 177 -2.06 8.02 20.61
N GLN A 178 -1.59 6.85 21.05
CA GLN A 178 -0.26 6.35 20.68
C GLN A 178 -0.14 6.09 19.16
N ALA A 179 -1.18 5.51 18.56
CA ALA A 179 -1.25 5.35 17.13
C ALA A 179 -1.20 6.72 16.44
N GLN A 180 -1.98 7.71 16.85
CA GLN A 180 -1.96 9.05 16.25
C GLN A 180 -0.61 9.75 16.45
N SER A 181 -0.03 9.76 17.64
CA SER A 181 1.27 10.37 17.92
C SER A 181 2.39 9.76 17.06
N SER A 182 2.39 8.44 16.86
CA SER A 182 3.35 7.80 15.97
C SER A 182 3.14 8.17 14.49
N LEU A 183 1.91 8.51 14.05
CA LEU A 183 1.67 9.04 12.71
C LEU A 183 2.27 10.43 12.57
N SER A 184 2.02 11.29 13.56
CA SER A 184 2.52 12.65 13.58
C SER A 184 4.05 12.68 13.57
N LEU A 185 4.71 11.77 14.31
CA LEU A 185 6.16 11.62 14.28
C LEU A 185 6.68 11.22 12.89
N LEU A 186 6.01 10.27 12.23
CA LEU A 186 6.33 9.87 10.85
C LEU A 186 6.22 11.07 9.90
N ASN A 187 5.07 11.76 9.91
CA ASN A 187 4.81 12.90 9.03
C ASN A 187 5.82 14.03 9.28
N PHE A 188 6.12 14.34 10.54
CA PHE A 188 7.11 15.35 10.90
C PHE A 188 8.51 14.97 10.39
N GLY A 189 8.95 13.74 10.65
CA GLY A 189 10.26 13.27 10.20
C GLY A 189 10.40 13.27 8.67
N GLN A 190 9.34 12.87 7.95
CA GLN A 190 9.27 12.95 6.49
C GLN A 190 9.40 14.39 5.98
N SER A 191 8.64 15.33 6.56
CA SER A 191 8.72 16.76 6.22
C SER A 191 10.09 17.36 6.58
N ALA A 192 10.70 16.94 7.69
CA ALA A 192 12.02 17.41 8.09
C ALA A 192 13.11 16.92 7.11
N ILE A 193 13.08 15.65 6.70
CA ILE A 193 14.02 15.09 5.71
C ILE A 193 13.94 15.87 4.39
N PHE A 194 12.73 16.11 3.86
CA PHE A 194 12.57 16.89 2.64
C PHE A 194 12.97 18.36 2.81
N SER A 195 12.62 18.98 3.93
CA SER A 195 13.03 20.37 4.21
C SER A 195 14.56 20.51 4.24
N VAL A 196 15.26 19.55 4.87
CA VAL A 196 16.73 19.53 4.89
C VAL A 196 17.30 19.29 3.49
N GLY A 197 16.76 18.33 2.73
CA GLY A 197 17.20 18.05 1.36
C GLY A 197 17.02 19.24 0.41
N ILE A 198 15.85 19.90 0.47
CA ILE A 198 15.55 21.11 -0.30
C ILE A 198 16.48 22.25 0.10
N THR A 199 16.68 22.47 1.40
CA THR A 199 17.58 23.52 1.88
C THR A 199 19.02 23.26 1.43
N ALA A 200 19.49 22.01 1.49
CA ALA A 200 20.82 21.64 1.06
C ALA A 200 21.04 21.86 -0.44
N ILE A 201 20.11 21.41 -1.29
CA ILE A 201 20.24 21.58 -2.75
C ILE A 201 20.10 23.04 -3.18
N MET A 202 19.23 23.81 -2.52
CA MET A 202 19.13 25.25 -2.74
C MET A 202 20.40 25.98 -2.30
N GLY A 203 21.02 25.58 -1.19
CA GLY A 203 22.30 26.12 -0.73
C GLY A 203 23.43 25.90 -1.73
N LEU A 204 23.55 24.67 -2.27
CA LEU A 204 24.53 24.35 -3.34
C LEU A 204 24.28 25.16 -4.62
N THR A 205 23.00 25.40 -4.96
CA THR A 205 22.66 26.18 -6.15
C THR A 205 22.92 27.67 -5.92
N ALA A 206 22.70 28.17 -4.69
CA ALA A 206 22.99 29.55 -4.32
C ALA A 206 24.50 29.87 -4.44
N THR A 207 25.39 28.94 -4.05
CA THR A 207 26.84 29.15 -4.25
C THR A 207 27.20 29.25 -5.73
N GLN A 208 26.60 28.42 -6.59
CA GLN A 208 26.79 28.48 -8.04
C GLN A 208 26.25 29.77 -8.67
N ILE A 209 25.17 30.34 -8.11
CA ILE A 209 24.66 31.65 -8.53
C ILE A 209 25.66 32.76 -8.21
N VAL A 210 26.25 32.74 -7.00
CA VAL A 210 27.28 33.72 -6.60
C VAL A 210 28.54 33.59 -7.47
N GLU A 211 28.91 32.36 -7.86
CA GLU A 211 30.01 32.08 -8.78
C GLU A 211 29.69 32.41 -10.25
N GLY A 212 28.44 32.76 -10.57
CA GLY A 212 27.99 33.11 -11.93
C GLY A 212 27.78 31.91 -12.85
N THR A 213 27.77 30.68 -12.33
CA THR A 213 27.59 29.43 -13.10
C THR A 213 26.13 28.97 -13.16
N ALA A 214 25.26 29.51 -12.31
CA ALA A 214 23.82 29.25 -12.29
C ALA A 214 22.99 30.54 -12.19
N THR A 215 21.70 30.44 -12.48
CA THR A 215 20.75 31.56 -12.45
C THR A 215 19.73 31.42 -11.31
N VAL A 216 19.02 32.51 -11.01
CA VAL A 216 17.89 32.48 -10.04
C VAL A 216 16.78 31.52 -10.51
N GLY A 217 16.62 31.32 -11.82
CA GLY A 217 15.67 30.36 -12.38
C GLY A 217 16.03 28.91 -12.03
N ASP A 218 17.32 28.60 -11.96
CA ASP A 218 17.80 27.26 -11.60
C ASP A 218 17.49 26.92 -10.14
N LEU A 219 17.48 27.91 -9.25
CA LEU A 219 17.07 27.71 -7.86
C LEU A 219 15.59 27.29 -7.75
N VAL A 220 14.73 27.84 -8.60
CA VAL A 220 13.32 27.43 -8.70
C VAL A 220 13.20 26.03 -9.32
N LEU A 221 14.03 25.71 -10.33
CA LEU A 221 14.08 24.40 -10.97
C LEU A 221 14.44 23.29 -9.98
N VAL A 222 15.56 23.42 -9.25
CA VAL A 222 16.01 22.38 -8.30
C VAL A 222 15.01 22.17 -7.17
N ASN A 223 14.40 23.25 -6.66
CA ASN A 223 13.36 23.18 -5.64
C ASN A 223 12.11 22.47 -6.18
N GLY A 224 11.65 22.84 -7.37
CA GLY A 224 10.48 22.25 -8.00
C GLY A 224 10.65 20.76 -8.27
N LEU A 225 11.80 20.36 -8.84
CA LEU A 225 12.09 18.96 -9.14
C LEU A 225 12.17 18.09 -7.87
N LEU A 226 12.90 18.53 -6.85
CA LEU A 226 13.00 17.77 -5.60
C LEU A 226 11.66 17.72 -4.85
N PHE A 227 10.89 18.80 -4.85
CA PHE A 227 9.55 18.82 -4.25
C PHE A 227 8.59 17.87 -4.97
N GLN A 228 8.63 17.81 -6.30
CA GLN A 228 7.78 16.92 -7.09
C GLN A 228 7.99 15.45 -6.73
N LEU A 229 9.24 15.04 -6.43
CA LEU A 229 9.54 13.68 -5.97
C LEU A 229 8.85 13.34 -4.64
N SER A 230 8.55 14.30 -3.79
CA SER A 230 7.92 14.04 -2.47
C SER A 230 6.51 13.49 -2.57
N VAL A 231 5.75 13.87 -3.60
CA VAL A 231 4.34 13.52 -3.78
C VAL A 231 4.14 12.01 -3.94
N PRO A 232 4.77 11.32 -4.90
CA PRO A 232 4.62 9.87 -5.03
C PRO A 232 5.25 9.12 -3.85
N LEU A 233 6.33 9.65 -3.26
CA LEU A 233 7.02 9.02 -2.14
C LEU A 233 6.18 8.95 -0.86
N PHE A 234 5.23 9.88 -0.66
CA PHE A 234 4.30 9.88 0.48
C PHE A 234 3.53 8.56 0.65
N PHE A 235 3.25 7.86 -0.45
CA PHE A 235 2.50 6.61 -0.44
C PHE A 235 3.35 5.37 -0.15
N ILE A 236 4.69 5.46 -0.13
CA ILE A 236 5.58 4.29 -0.02
C ILE A 236 5.30 3.44 1.22
N GLY A 237 5.05 4.06 2.37
CA GLY A 237 4.80 3.31 3.61
C GLY A 237 3.55 2.41 3.51
N SER A 238 2.49 2.90 2.87
CA SER A 238 1.27 2.13 2.63
C SER A 238 1.49 1.06 1.57
N ILE A 239 2.08 1.42 0.43
CA ILE A 239 2.40 0.49 -0.66
C ILE A 239 3.25 -0.68 -0.15
N TYR A 240 4.31 -0.42 0.62
CA TYR A 240 5.15 -1.47 1.18
C TYR A 240 4.34 -2.48 2.01
N ARG A 241 3.49 -1.99 2.91
CA ARG A 241 2.69 -2.86 3.78
C ARG A 241 1.66 -3.65 2.98
N GLU A 242 1.01 -3.02 2.01
CA GLU A 242 -0.01 -3.66 1.16
C GLU A 242 0.59 -4.66 0.18
N VAL A 243 1.79 -4.40 -0.36
CA VAL A 243 2.54 -5.39 -1.16
C VAL A 243 2.89 -6.59 -0.28
N ARG A 244 3.40 -6.37 0.93
CA ARG A 244 3.74 -7.47 1.86
C ARG A 244 2.51 -8.32 2.22
N GLN A 245 1.37 -7.68 2.47
CA GLN A 245 0.12 -8.40 2.72
C GLN A 245 -0.36 -9.16 1.46
N SER A 246 -0.27 -8.51 0.31
CA SER A 246 -0.66 -9.11 -0.97
C SER A 246 0.17 -10.34 -1.32
N LEU A 247 1.47 -10.32 -1.01
CA LEU A 247 2.33 -11.49 -1.18
C LEU A 247 1.85 -12.69 -0.33
N ILE A 248 1.46 -12.45 0.92
CA ILE A 248 0.92 -13.50 1.81
C ILE A 248 -0.41 -14.04 1.29
N ASP A 249 -1.31 -13.15 0.84
CA ASP A 249 -2.61 -13.56 0.31
C ASP A 249 -2.48 -14.34 -1.02
N MET A 250 -1.50 -13.98 -1.87
CA MET A 250 -1.17 -14.72 -3.08
C MET A 250 -0.52 -16.07 -2.76
N GLU A 251 0.37 -16.14 -1.78
CA GLU A 251 1.00 -17.40 -1.35
C GLU A 251 -0.07 -18.41 -0.90
N ALA A 252 -1.02 -17.99 -0.07
CA ALA A 252 -2.13 -18.84 0.35
C ALA A 252 -3.01 -19.30 -0.83
N MET A 253 -3.13 -18.48 -1.88
CA MET A 253 -3.87 -18.84 -3.10
C MET A 253 -3.09 -19.84 -3.96
N TYR A 254 -1.78 -19.65 -4.11
CA TYR A 254 -0.91 -20.59 -4.82
C TYR A 254 -0.83 -21.94 -4.12
N GLU A 255 -0.83 -21.98 -2.78
CA GLU A 255 -0.93 -23.23 -2.02
C GLU A 255 -2.19 -24.06 -2.35
N VAL A 256 -3.29 -23.39 -2.72
CA VAL A 256 -4.51 -24.06 -3.20
C VAL A 256 -4.31 -24.55 -4.64
N GLN A 257 -3.71 -23.74 -5.51
CA GLN A 257 -3.47 -24.07 -6.91
C GLN A 257 -2.44 -25.20 -7.10
N ASP A 258 -1.47 -25.33 -6.19
CA ASP A 258 -0.43 -26.37 -6.24
C ASP A 258 -0.94 -27.74 -5.75
N ARG A 259 -2.17 -27.81 -5.22
CA ARG A 259 -2.77 -29.08 -4.85
C ARG A 259 -3.09 -29.90 -6.09
N LYS A 260 -2.60 -31.13 -6.13
CA LYS A 260 -2.95 -32.09 -7.18
C LYS A 260 -4.17 -32.89 -6.76
N PRO A 261 -5.11 -33.19 -7.69
CA PRO A 261 -6.18 -34.15 -7.43
C PRO A 261 -5.58 -35.50 -7.04
N GLN A 262 -6.08 -36.12 -5.98
CA GLN A 262 -5.63 -37.49 -5.62
C GLN A 262 -6.13 -38.56 -6.60
N LEU A 263 -7.28 -38.30 -7.24
CA LEU A 263 -7.78 -39.07 -8.38
C LEU A 263 -7.61 -38.20 -9.62
N ALA A 264 -6.55 -38.46 -10.38
CA ALA A 264 -6.38 -37.94 -11.73
C ALA A 264 -6.58 -39.10 -12.70
N ASP A 265 -7.22 -38.85 -13.83
CA ASP A 265 -7.36 -39.82 -14.89
C ASP A 265 -5.98 -40.29 -15.38
N ALA A 266 -5.89 -41.58 -15.71
CA ALA A 266 -4.69 -42.13 -16.32
C ALA A 266 -4.48 -41.46 -17.71
N PRO A 267 -3.22 -41.36 -18.21
CA PRO A 267 -2.95 -40.72 -19.50
C PRO A 267 -3.70 -41.34 -20.69
N ASP A 268 -4.18 -42.57 -20.52
CA ASP A 268 -4.92 -43.42 -21.46
C ASP A 268 -6.40 -43.58 -21.07
N ALA A 269 -6.92 -42.74 -20.18
CA ALA A 269 -8.33 -42.77 -19.82
C ALA A 269 -9.22 -42.51 -21.04
N ILE A 270 -10.18 -43.40 -21.23
CA ILE A 270 -11.20 -43.34 -22.28
C ILE A 270 -12.34 -42.45 -21.79
N ASP A 271 -12.78 -41.50 -22.63
CA ASP A 271 -13.94 -40.67 -22.33
C ASP A 271 -15.17 -41.55 -22.13
N TYR A 272 -15.92 -41.31 -21.05
CA TYR A 272 -17.16 -42.01 -20.77
C TYR A 272 -18.25 -41.53 -21.75
N ASP A 273 -18.63 -42.39 -22.70
CA ASP A 273 -19.77 -42.15 -23.58
C ASP A 273 -21.07 -42.62 -22.90
N PRO A 274 -22.00 -41.72 -22.52
CA PRO A 274 -23.23 -42.07 -21.82
C PRO A 274 -24.33 -42.67 -22.71
N THR A 275 -24.05 -42.99 -23.98
CA THR A 275 -25.04 -43.61 -24.91
C THR A 275 -25.33 -45.07 -24.61
#